data_AF-A0A5K1CMB5-F1
#
_entry.id   AF-A0A5K1CMB5-F1
#
_cell.length_a   1.000
_cell.length_b   1.000
_cell.length_c   1.000
_cell.angle_alpha   90.00
_cell.angle_beta   90.00
_cell.angle_gamma   90.00
#
_symmetry.space_group_name_H-M   'P 1'
#
loop_
_entity.id
_entity.type
_entity.pdbx_description
1 polymer ?
#
loop_
_entity_poly.entity_id
_entity_poly.type
_entity_poly.pdbx_seq_one_letter_code
_entity_poly.pdbx_strand_id
1 'polypeptide(L)' 'LAREVVEGPSFNLLESVATKIVKDIFASYRQISAVRVRVGKPHVAVKGPVEYLGVEIYRSRTNMK' A
#
# COMPACT_ATOMS: atom_id res chain seq x y z
N LEU A 1 7.25 8.32 5.03
CA LEU A 1 6.56 7.70 3.87
C LEU A 1 5.32 6.89 4.26
N ALA A 2 5.44 5.67 4.79
CA ALA A 2 4.25 4.83 5.03
C ALA A 2 3.22 5.48 5.98
N ARG A 3 3.68 6.00 7.13
CA ARG A 3 2.82 6.73 8.07
C ARG A 3 2.13 7.94 7.44
N GLU A 4 2.91 8.77 6.73
CA GLU A 4 2.41 9.99 6.07
C GLU A 4 1.35 9.68 5.00
N VAL A 5 1.47 8.57 4.27
CA VAL A 5 0.49 8.16 3.28
C VAL A 5 -0.79 7.62 3.94
N VAL A 6 -0.68 6.86 5.03
CA VAL A 6 -1.82 6.25 5.73
C VAL A 6 -2.60 7.28 6.56
N GLU A 7 -1.90 8.21 7.21
CA GLU A 7 -2.50 9.28 8.05
C GLU A 7 -2.78 10.57 7.26
N GLY A 8 -2.41 10.62 5.97
CA GLY A 8 -2.58 11.76 5.10
C GLY A 8 -3.98 11.85 4.46
N PRO A 9 -4.09 12.46 3.26
CA PRO A 9 -5.36 12.52 2.52
C PRO A 9 -5.97 11.13 2.32
N SER A 10 -7.28 11.03 2.45
CA SER A 10 -7.99 9.76 2.33
C SER A 10 -7.98 9.22 0.90
N PHE A 11 -8.00 7.89 0.80
CA PHE A 11 -8.15 7.15 -0.46
C PHE A 11 -9.38 6.26 -0.40
N ASN A 12 -10.03 6.07 -1.56
CA ASN A 12 -11.19 5.18 -1.67
C ASN A 12 -10.81 3.69 -1.67
N LEU A 13 -9.59 3.37 -2.12
CA LEU A 13 -9.10 2.00 -2.33
C LEU A 13 -7.80 1.76 -1.55
N LEU A 14 -7.66 0.57 -0.95
CA LEU A 14 -6.41 0.18 -0.27
C LEU A 14 -5.25 0.03 -1.27
N GLU A 15 -5.58 -0.31 -2.52
CA GLU A 15 -4.67 -0.38 -3.65
C GLU A 15 -4.01 0.98 -3.93
N SER A 16 -4.77 2.07 -3.78
CA SER A 16 -4.23 3.43 -3.96
C SER A 16 -3.25 3.79 -2.85
N VAL A 17 -3.56 3.44 -1.60
CA VAL A 17 -2.64 3.61 -0.46
C VAL A 17 -1.35 2.84 -0.71
N ALA A 18 -1.46 1.54 -1.03
CA ALA A 18 -0.30 0.69 -1.28
C ALA A 18 0.55 1.21 -2.45
N THR A 19 -0.09 1.62 -3.55
CA THR A 19 0.60 2.16 -4.73
C THR A 19 1.29 3.49 -4.43
N LYS A 20 0.67 4.37 -3.64
CA LYS A 20 1.27 5.64 -3.23
C LYS A 20 2.55 5.40 -2.40
N ILE A 21 2.51 4.47 -1.44
CA ILE A 21 3.69 4.08 -0.66
C ILE A 21 4.82 3.59 -1.58
N VAL A 22 4.52 2.70 -2.54
CA VAL A 22 5.52 2.20 -3.50
C VAL A 22 6.13 3.33 -4.32
N LYS A 23 5.30 4.22 -4.87
CA LYS A 23 5.75 5.35 -5.69
C LYS A 23 6.66 6.28 -4.89
N ASP A 24 6.31 6.58 -3.65
CA ASP A 24 7.11 7.46 -2.80
C ASP A 24 8.45 6.81 -2.43
N ILE A 25 8.46 5.51 -2.11
CA ILE A 25 9.71 4.77 -1.86
C ILE A 25 10.63 4.81 -3.08
N PHE A 26 10.09 4.54 -4.29
CA PHE A 26 10.90 4.59 -5.50
C PHE A 26 11.31 6.01 -5.91
N ALA A 27 10.57 7.05 -5.51
CA ALA A 27 10.99 8.43 -5.73
C ALA A 27 12.16 8.80 -4.80
N SER A 28 12.07 8.45 -3.51
CA SER A 28 13.03 8.83 -2.48
C SER A 28 14.30 7.96 -2.46
N TYR A 29 14.23 6.69 -2.83
CA TYR A 29 15.34 5.74 -2.67
C TYR A 29 15.70 5.04 -3.98
N ARG A 30 16.66 5.60 -4.71
CA ARG A 30 17.08 5.13 -6.04
C ARG A 30 17.66 3.72 -6.06
N GLN A 31 18.31 3.30 -4.97
CA GLN A 31 18.93 1.98 -4.81
C GLN A 31 17.94 0.83 -4.63
N ILE A 32 16.69 1.11 -4.24
CA ILE A 32 15.68 0.06 -4.03
C ILE A 32 15.18 -0.44 -5.39
N SER A 33 15.35 -1.74 -5.65
CA SER A 33 14.98 -2.38 -6.92
C SER A 33 13.55 -2.92 -6.95
N ALA A 34 13.03 -3.34 -5.78
CA ALA A 34 11.67 -3.84 -5.62
C ALA A 34 11.11 -3.57 -4.22
N VAL A 35 9.79 -3.50 -4.12
CA VAL A 35 9.04 -3.25 -2.88
C VAL A 35 7.82 -4.17 -2.83
N ARG A 36 7.57 -4.76 -1.66
CA ARG A 36 6.31 -5.43 -1.33
C ARG A 36 5.59 -4.61 -0.27
N VAL A 37 4.31 -4.30 -0.48
CA VAL A 37 3.48 -3.56 0.48
C VAL A 37 2.23 -4.36 0.77
N ARG A 38 1.94 -4.54 2.06
CA ARG A 38 0.69 -5.13 2.57
C ARG A 38 -0.08 -4.06 3.32
N VAL A 39 -1.35 -3.86 2.96
CA VAL A 39 -2.25 -2.94 3.65
C VAL A 39 -3.47 -3.72 4.10
N GLY A 40 -3.61 -3.86 5.42
CA GLY A 40 -4.76 -4.52 6.05
C GLY A 40 -5.72 -3.49 6.65
N LYS A 41 -7.01 -3.74 6.49
CA LYS A 41 -8.12 -3.06 7.18
C LYS A 41 -8.67 -4.05 8.21
N PRO A 42 -8.49 -3.81 9.52
CA PRO A 42 -8.95 -4.74 10.56
C PRO A 42 -10.47 -4.71 10.75
N HIS A 43 -11.09 -3.51 10.73
CA HIS A 43 -12.54 -3.35 10.90
C HIS A 43 -13.24 -3.20 9.55
N VAL A 44 -13.42 -4.32 8.85
CA VAL A 44 -14.05 -4.33 7.52
C VAL A 44 -15.56 -4.50 7.66
N ALA A 45 -16.32 -3.75 6.86
CA ALA A 45 -17.78 -3.81 6.84
C ALA A 45 -18.28 -5.03 6.04
N VAL A 46 -17.93 -6.24 6.49
CA VAL A 46 -18.36 -7.53 5.93
C VAL A 46 -19.10 -8.34 6.99
N LYS A 47 -19.96 -9.27 6.55
CA LYS A 47 -20.68 -10.17 7.46
C LYS A 47 -19.74 -11.29 7.93
N GLY A 48 -19.74 -11.56 9.23
CA GLY A 48 -18.96 -12.64 9.85
C GLY A 48 -17.59 -12.19 10.38
N PRO A 49 -16.95 -13.03 11.21
CA PRO A 49 -15.68 -12.68 11.84
C PRO A 49 -14.54 -12.77 10.81
N VAL A 50 -13.76 -11.69 10.72
CA VAL A 50 -12.49 -11.64 10.00
C VAL A 50 -11.48 -10.84 10.83
N GLU A 51 -10.22 -11.27 10.87
CA GLU A 51 -9.17 -10.52 11.57
C GLU A 51 -8.79 -9.25 10.80
N TYR A 52 -8.70 -9.36 9.47
CA TYR A 52 -8.55 -8.23 8.55
C TYR A 52 -8.88 -8.65 7.12
N LEU A 53 -9.19 -7.68 6.26
CA LEU A 53 -9.08 -7.82 4.81
C LEU A 53 -8.18 -6.75 4.27
N GLY A 54 -7.49 -7.03 3.18
CA GLY A 54 -6.46 -6.12 2.68
C GLY A 54 -5.97 -6.48 1.30
N VAL A 55 -4.95 -5.74 0.89
CA VAL A 55 -4.27 -5.94 -0.39
C VAL A 55 -2.78 -6.13 -0.16
N GLU A 56 -2.16 -6.95 -1.00
CA GLU A 56 -0.72 -7.04 -1.13
C GLU A 56 -0.34 -6.70 -2.56
N ILE A 57 0.65 -5.82 -2.72
CA ILE A 57 1.27 -5.56 -4.02
C ILE A 57 2.77 -5.80 -3.95
N TYR A 58 3.31 -6.32 -5.04
CA TYR A 58 4.73 -6.39 -5.30
C TYR A 58 5.04 -5.60 -6.57
N ARG A 59 6.04 -4.72 -6.51
CA ARG A 59 6.47 -3.91 -7.65
C ARG A 59 7.99 -3.90 -7.71
N SER A 60 8.52 -4.07 -8.91
CA SER A 60 9.91 -3.76 -9.25
C SER A 60 9.95 -2.46 -10.04
N ARG A 61 11.09 -1.75 -10.02
CA ARG A 61 11.28 -0.54 -10.84
C ARG A 61 11.06 -0.78 -12.33
N THR A 62 11.43 -1.97 -12.81
CA THR A 62 11.29 -2.37 -14.21
C THR A 62 9.84 -2.55 -14.65
N ASN A 63 8.92 -2.84 -13.71
CA ASN A 63 7.51 -3.14 -13.99
C ASN A 63 6.57 -2.10 -13.37
N MET A 64 7.01 -0.85 -13.25
CA MET A 64 6.18 0.22 -12.69
C MET A 64 5.23 0.77 -13.78
N LYS A 65 3.99 0.28 -13.79
CA LYS A 65 2.86 0.91 -14.50
C LYS A 65 2.05 1.75 -13.51
#